data_AF-E8LMT8-F1
#
_entry.id   AF-E8LMT8-F1
#
_cell.length_a   1.000
_cell.length_b   1.000
_cell.length_c   1.000
_cell.angle_alpha   90.00
_cell.angle_beta   90.00
_cell.angle_gamma   90.00
#
_symmetry.space_group_name_H-M   'P 1'
#
loop_
_entity.id
_entity.type
_entity.pdbx_description
1 polymer ?
#
loop_
_entity_poly.entity_id
_entity_poly.type
_entity_poly.pdbx_seq_one_letter_code
_entity_poly.pdbx_strand_id
1 'polypeptide(L)'
;MLGSSIFFIFCTPFYVNIFSFDKLIGTPSDYVYLLLLSSVCTIGLYLLQISVVKVISAFTVNLSYNLEPIYSIILAMIIFKEGQELNFSFYIGLILIILSVALQTISSLKAKKHKPF
;
A
#
# COMPACT_ATOMS: atom_id res chain seq x y z
N MET A 1 14.72 11.92 -1.43
CA MET A 1 15.20 12.25 -0.06
C MET A 1 15.58 13.72 0.09
N LEU A 2 16.32 14.34 -0.84
CA LEU A 2 16.62 15.79 -0.76
C LEU A 2 15.35 16.67 -0.78
N GLY A 3 14.41 16.39 -1.69
CA GLY A 3 13.14 17.14 -1.77
C GLY A 3 12.27 17.04 -0.51
N SER A 4 12.18 15.86 0.11
CA SER A 4 11.46 15.67 1.37
C SER A 4 12.13 16.42 2.52
N SER A 5 13.46 16.39 2.62
CA SER A 5 14.20 17.11 3.66
C SER A 5 14.03 18.63 3.56
N ILE A 6 14.06 19.18 2.34
CA ILE A 6 13.86 20.62 2.08
C ILE A 6 12.42 21.04 2.44
N PHE A 7 11.43 20.23 2.07
CA PHE A 7 10.03 20.49 2.39
C PHE A 7 9.78 20.48 3.90
N PHE A 8 10.34 19.51 4.64
CA PHE A 8 10.22 19.46 6.10
C PHE A 8 10.84 20.69 6.76
N ILE A 9 12.05 21.09 6.36
CA ILE A 9 12.74 22.29 6.89
C ILE A 9 11.90 23.56 6.66
N PHE A 10 11.25 23.68 5.51
CA PHE A 10 10.40 24.84 5.20
C PHE A 10 9.07 24.83 5.96
N CYS A 11 8.48 23.66 6.21
CA CYS A 11 7.21 23.53 6.95
C CYS A 11 7.35 23.62 8.47
N THR A 12 8.52 23.28 9.06
CA THR A 12 8.76 23.36 10.51
C THR A 12 8.43 24.73 11.14
N PRO A 13 8.86 25.89 10.59
CA PRO A 13 8.52 27.18 11.20
C PRO A 13 7.02 27.47 11.22
N PHE A 14 6.27 26.98 10.24
CA PHE A 14 4.81 27.10 10.20
C PHE A 14 4.15 26.18 11.24
N TYR A 15 4.65 24.95 11.40
CA TYR A 15 4.14 23.99 12.38
C TYR A 15 4.29 24.48 13.82
N VAL A 16 5.47 25.02 14.15
CA VAL A 16 5.79 25.57 15.49
C VAL A 16 4.95 26.81 15.83
N ASN A 17 4.55 27.59 14.83
CA ASN A 17 3.71 28.77 15.06
C ASN A 17 2.27 28.40 15.47
N ILE A 18 1.79 27.23 15.04
CA ILE A 18 0.42 26.74 15.28
C ILE A 18 0.36 25.81 16.50
N PHE A 19 1.42 25.04 16.78
CA PHE A 19 1.46 24.05 17.88
C PHE A 19 2.61 24.33 18.86
N SER A 20 2.32 24.25 20.17
CA SER A 20 3.32 24.43 21.25
C SER A 20 4.39 23.33 21.28
N PHE A 21 5.62 23.72 21.61
CA PHE A 21 6.84 22.88 21.58
C PHE A 21 6.83 21.67 22.52
N ASP A 22 5.94 21.60 23.51
CA ASP A 22 5.97 20.57 24.54
C ASP A 22 5.71 19.14 24.02
N LYS A 23 5.24 18.99 22.77
CA LYS A 23 5.03 17.68 22.11
C LYS A 23 6.13 17.29 21.12
N LEU A 24 7.15 18.12 20.91
CA LEU A 24 8.16 17.88 19.88
C LEU A 24 9.24 16.90 20.35
N ILE A 25 9.44 16.80 21.66
CA ILE A 25 10.37 15.85 22.29
C ILE A 25 9.53 14.65 22.77
N GLY A 26 9.58 13.56 22.02
CA GLY A 26 8.92 12.30 22.36
C GLY A 26 9.57 11.62 23.56
N THR A 27 8.89 10.64 24.12
CA THR A 27 9.43 9.80 25.21
C THR A 27 10.50 8.86 24.63
N PRO A 28 11.54 8.44 25.39
CA PRO A 28 12.55 7.48 24.91
C PRO A 28 11.97 6.20 24.31
N SER A 29 10.81 5.75 24.78
CA SER A 29 10.07 4.61 24.21
C SER A 29 9.63 4.84 22.77
N ASP A 30 9.27 6.06 22.40
CA ASP A 30 8.74 6.41 21.07
C ASP A 30 9.83 6.21 20.02
N TYR A 31 11.07 6.57 20.35
CA TYR A 31 12.23 6.34 19.48
C TYR A 31 12.52 4.85 19.29
N VAL A 32 12.33 4.02 20.32
CA VAL A 32 12.48 2.55 20.20
C VAL A 32 11.41 1.97 19.28
N TYR A 33 10.14 2.38 19.46
CA TYR A 33 9.05 1.95 18.58
C TYR A 33 9.26 2.43 17.13
N LEU A 34 9.73 3.66 16.94
CA LEU A 34 10.04 4.19 15.61
C LEU A 34 11.19 3.45 14.93
N LEU A 35 12.25 3.10 15.67
CA LEU A 35 13.35 2.30 15.15
C LEU A 35 12.90 0.91 14.74
N LEU A 36 12.11 0.24 15.58
CA LEU A 36 11.58 -1.09 15.27
C LEU A 36 10.64 -1.04 14.06
N LEU A 37 9.71 -0.09 14.04
CA LEU A 37 8.77 0.09 12.95
C LEU A 37 9.49 0.40 11.63
N SER A 38 10.42 1.36 11.64
CA SER A 38 11.15 1.76 10.43
C SER A 38 12.05 0.64 9.88
N SER A 39 12.76 -0.08 10.76
CA SER A 39 13.64 -1.16 10.32
C SER A 39 12.85 -2.36 9.80
N VAL A 40 11.95 -2.92 10.61
CA VAL A 40 11.26 -4.17 10.28
C VAL A 40 10.15 -3.92 9.26
N CYS A 41 9.25 -2.97 9.56
CA CYS A 41 8.07 -2.75 8.74
C CYS A 41 8.38 -1.99 7.44
N THR A 42 9.35 -1.08 7.43
CA THR A 42 9.72 -0.37 6.18
C THR A 42 10.86 -1.08 5.45
N ILE A 43 12.07 -1.10 6.02
CA ILE A 43 13.25 -1.59 5.30
C ILE A 43 13.13 -3.10 5.01
N GLY A 44 12.73 -3.89 6.01
CA GLY A 44 12.57 -5.33 5.89
C GLY A 44 11.55 -5.72 4.81
N LEU A 45 10.32 -5.17 4.88
CA LEU A 45 9.29 -5.44 3.86
C LEU A 45 9.70 -4.95 2.47
N TYR A 46 10.38 -3.81 2.36
CA TYR A 46 10.84 -3.30 1.07
C TYR A 46 11.92 -4.19 0.43
N LEU A 47 12.86 -4.71 1.22
CA LEU A 47 13.86 -5.66 0.74
C LEU A 47 13.22 -6.97 0.26
N LEU A 48 12.21 -7.46 1.00
CA LEU A 48 11.42 -8.62 0.57
C LEU A 48 10.68 -8.33 -0.74
N GLN A 49 10.02 -7.17 -0.84
CA GLN A 49 9.32 -6.73 -2.04
C GLN A 49 10.25 -6.70 -3.26
N ILE A 50 11.44 -6.10 -3.14
CA ILE A 50 12.45 -6.08 -4.22
C ILE A 50 12.89 -7.50 -4.58
N SER A 51 13.08 -8.37 -3.58
CA SER A 51 13.50 -9.76 -3.82
C SER A 51 12.42 -10.53 -4.57
N VAL A 52 11.16 -10.34 -4.20
CA VAL A 52 9.98 -10.96 -4.83
C VAL A 52 9.85 -10.54 -6.31
N VAL A 53 10.00 -9.25 -6.62
CA VAL A 53 9.93 -8.75 -8.00
C VAL A 53 11.01 -9.34 -8.92
N LYS A 54 12.12 -9.86 -8.38
CA LYS A 54 13.15 -10.54 -9.17
C LYS A 54 12.76 -11.97 -9.57
N VAL A 55 11.85 -12.61 -8.83
CA VAL A 55 11.47 -14.02 -9.02
C VAL A 55 10.12 -14.18 -9.70
N ILE A 56 9.16 -13.28 -9.44
CA ILE A 56 7.87 -13.24 -10.14
C ILE A 56 7.87 -12.21 -11.26
N SER A 57 7.14 -12.53 -12.33
CA SER A 57 7.04 -11.64 -13.49
C SER A 57 6.42 -10.29 -13.11
N ALA A 58 6.85 -9.22 -13.79
CA ALA A 58 6.27 -7.88 -13.62
C ALA A 58 4.74 -7.87 -13.82
N PHE A 59 4.20 -8.80 -14.63
CA PHE A 59 2.77 -9.01 -14.78
C PHE A 59 2.11 -9.52 -13.50
N THR A 60 2.65 -10.58 -12.89
CA THR A 60 2.12 -11.15 -11.64
C THR A 60 2.18 -10.13 -10.51
N VAL A 61 3.26 -9.35 -10.43
CA VAL A 61 3.41 -8.27 -9.44
C VAL A 61 2.34 -7.20 -9.63
N ASN A 62 2.14 -6.72 -10.87
CA ASN A 62 1.10 -5.72 -11.16
C ASN A 62 -0.32 -6.25 -10.88
N LEU A 63 -0.55 -7.53 -11.20
CA LEU A 63 -1.80 -8.21 -10.86
C LEU A 63 -2.03 -8.25 -9.35
N SER A 64 -1.01 -8.61 -8.56
CA SER A 64 -1.10 -8.62 -7.09
C SER A 64 -1.43 -7.23 -6.52
N TYR A 65 -0.85 -6.15 -7.05
CA TYR A 65 -1.20 -4.78 -6.62
C TYR A 65 -2.64 -4.42 -6.99
N ASN A 66 -3.13 -4.81 -8.18
CA ASN A 66 -4.52 -4.56 -8.56
C ASN A 66 -5.53 -5.38 -7.73
N LEU A 67 -5.09 -6.49 -7.14
CA LEU A 67 -5.88 -7.30 -6.20
C LEU A 67 -5.80 -6.78 -4.75
N GLU A 68 -4.88 -5.89 -4.42
CA GLU A 68 -4.69 -5.33 -3.08
C GLU A 68 -5.96 -4.77 -2.44
N PRO A 69 -6.74 -3.93 -3.13
CA PRO A 69 -7.98 -3.42 -2.59
C PRO A 69 -8.99 -4.55 -2.33
N ILE A 70 -9.08 -5.54 -3.22
CA ILE A 70 -10.08 -6.60 -3.13
C ILE A 70 -9.80 -7.51 -1.93
N TYR A 71 -8.58 -8.01 -1.78
CA TYR A 71 -8.30 -8.88 -0.64
C TYR A 71 -8.35 -8.12 0.68
N SER A 72 -8.01 -6.84 0.69
CA SER A 72 -8.11 -6.00 1.91
C SER A 72 -9.56 -5.83 2.34
N ILE A 73 -10.48 -5.61 1.39
CA ILE A 73 -11.93 -5.55 1.65
C ILE A 73 -12.44 -6.89 2.17
N ILE A 74 -12.06 -8.01 1.55
CA ILE A 74 -12.47 -9.35 1.99
C ILE A 74 -11.95 -9.63 3.41
N LEU A 75 -10.70 -9.32 3.68
CA LEU A 75 -10.08 -9.52 4.99
C LEU A 75 -10.77 -8.64 6.06
N ALA A 76 -11.07 -7.39 5.74
CA ALA A 76 -11.81 -6.50 6.64
C ALA A 76 -13.21 -7.05 6.93
N MET A 77 -13.95 -7.54 5.93
CA MET A 77 -15.27 -8.15 6.13
C MET A 77 -15.20 -9.38 7.06
N ILE A 78 -14.14 -10.18 6.97
CA ILE A 78 -13.96 -11.36 7.84
C ILE A 78 -13.60 -10.96 9.27
N ILE A 79 -12.69 -10.01 9.45
CA ILE A 79 -12.20 -9.59 10.77
C ILE A 79 -13.26 -8.79 11.52
N PHE A 80 -13.84 -7.77 10.88
CA PHE A 80 -14.83 -6.88 11.50
C PHE A 80 -16.24 -7.46 11.48
N LYS A 81 -16.50 -8.53 10.70
CA LYS A 81 -17.82 -9.20 10.55
C LYS A 81 -18.98 -8.26 10.13
N GLU A 82 -18.66 -7.05 9.70
CA GLU A 82 -19.60 -6.02 9.24
C GLU A 82 -19.93 -6.14 7.74
N GLY A 83 -19.70 -7.31 7.14
CA GLY A 83 -20.00 -7.53 5.73
C GLY A 83 -21.46 -7.26 5.34
N GLN A 84 -22.38 -7.20 6.32
CA GLN A 84 -23.82 -6.93 6.14
C GLN A 84 -24.20 -5.43 6.21
N GLU A 85 -23.33 -4.58 6.75
CA GLU A 85 -23.51 -3.11 6.79
C GLU A 85 -23.20 -2.46 5.43
N LEU A 86 -22.65 -3.25 4.50
CA LEU A 86 -22.23 -2.78 3.18
C LEU A 86 -23.43 -2.66 2.24
N ASN A 87 -23.60 -1.47 1.68
CA ASN A 87 -24.69 -1.17 0.73
C ASN A 87 -24.61 -2.01 -0.55
N PHE A 88 -25.76 -2.23 -1.20
CA PHE A 88 -25.82 -2.97 -2.48
C PHE A 88 -24.87 -2.40 -3.56
N SER A 89 -24.75 -1.07 -3.63
CA SER A 89 -23.81 -0.37 -4.53
C SER A 89 -22.34 -0.76 -4.31
N PHE A 90 -21.96 -1.12 -3.08
CA PHE A 90 -20.60 -1.58 -2.77
C PHE A 90 -20.28 -2.90 -3.45
N TYR A 91 -21.23 -3.85 -3.45
CA TYR A 91 -21.06 -5.14 -4.13
C TYR A 91 -20.95 -4.97 -5.65
N ILE A 92 -21.71 -4.05 -6.24
CA ILE A 92 -21.56 -3.70 -7.67
C ILE A 92 -20.15 -3.17 -7.94
N GLY A 93 -19.67 -2.24 -7.11
CA GLY A 93 -18.29 -1.72 -7.22
C GLY A 93 -17.25 -2.82 -7.11
N LEU A 94 -17.40 -3.74 -6.14
CA LEU A 94 -16.51 -4.89 -5.96
C LEU A 94 -16.49 -5.80 -7.20
N ILE A 95 -17.66 -6.11 -7.77
CA ILE A 95 -17.77 -6.89 -9.02
C ILE A 95 -17.06 -6.18 -10.18
N LEU A 96 -17.23 -4.86 -10.32
CA LEU A 96 -16.58 -4.09 -11.39
C LEU A 96 -15.05 -4.09 -11.27
N ILE A 97 -14.51 -3.97 -10.05
CA ILE A 97 -13.06 -4.04 -9.82
C ILE A 97 -12.55 -5.45 -10.18
N ILE A 98 -13.21 -6.51 -9.70
CA ILE A 98 -12.84 -7.90 -10.02
C ILE A 98 -12.88 -8.13 -11.55
N LEU A 99 -13.92 -7.64 -12.22
CA LEU A 99 -14.06 -7.77 -13.67
C LEU A 99 -12.93 -7.04 -14.41
N SER A 100 -12.57 -5.83 -13.99
CA SER A 100 -11.45 -5.06 -14.56
C SER A 100 -10.12 -5.83 -14.44
N VAL A 101 -9.83 -6.38 -13.26
CA VAL A 101 -8.61 -7.18 -13.04
C VAL A 101 -8.62 -8.47 -13.87
N ALA A 102 -9.75 -9.14 -13.97
CA ALA A 102 -9.90 -10.34 -14.79
C ALA A 102 -9.68 -10.05 -16.29
N LEU A 103 -10.26 -8.96 -16.80
CA LEU A 103 -10.08 -8.52 -18.19
C LEU A 103 -8.61 -8.16 -18.47
N GLN A 104 -7.97 -7.42 -17.56
CA GLN A 104 -6.54 -7.09 -17.67
C GLN A 104 -5.67 -8.36 -17.71
N THR A 105 -6.01 -9.36 -16.89
CA THR A 105 -5.31 -10.65 -16.84
C THR A 105 -5.43 -11.40 -18.17
N ILE A 106 -6.65 -11.55 -18.69
CA ILE A 106 -6.92 -12.24 -19.95
C ILE A 106 -6.22 -11.53 -21.12
N SER A 107 -6.30 -10.21 -21.18
CA SER A 107 -5.66 -9.40 -22.22
C SER A 107 -4.13 -9.58 -22.24
N SER A 108 -3.50 -9.55 -21.07
CA SER A 108 -2.04 -9.71 -20.95
C SER A 108 -1.57 -11.14 -21.26
N LEU A 109 -2.33 -12.17 -20.86
CA LEU A 109 -2.06 -13.56 -21.24
C LEU A 109 -2.14 -13.76 -22.76
N LYS A 110 -3.12 -13.15 -23.41
CA LYS A 110 -3.28 -13.21 -24.88
C LYS A 110 -2.14 -12.47 -25.60
N ALA A 111 -1.69 -11.33 -25.07
CA ALA A 111 -0.54 -10.59 -25.60
C ALA A 111 0.77 -11.39 -25.52
N LYS A 112 0.96 -12.20 -24.46
CA LYS A 112 2.13 -13.06 -24.32
C LYS A 112 2.16 -14.22 -25.34
N LYS A 113 0.99 -14.70 -25.78
CA LYS A 113 0.84 -15.75 -26.80
C LYS A 113 1.18 -15.26 -28.22
N HIS A 114 1.29 -13.95 -28.44
CA HIS A 114 1.44 -13.33 -29.77
C HIS A 114 2.86 -12.78 -30.06
N LYS A 115 3.85 -13.04 -29.19
CA LYS A 115 5.28 -12.88 -29.51
C LYS A 115 5.84 -14.22 -29.98
N PRO A 116 5.93 -14.50 -31.30
CA PRO A 116 6.89 -15.46 -31.81
C PRO A 116 8.26 -14.79 -31.73
N PHE A 117 9.14 -15.26 -30.83
CA PHE A 117 10.60 -15.33 -30.93
C PHE A 117 11.12 -15.89 -29.60
#